data_AF-D0UZE1-F1
#
_entry.id   AF-D0UZE1-F1
#
_cell.length_a   1.000
_cell.length_b   1.000
_cell.length_c   1.000
_cell.angle_alpha   90.00
_cell.angle_beta   90.00
_cell.angle_gamma   90.00
#
_symmetry.space_group_name_H-M   'P 1'
#
loop_
_entity.id
_entity.type
_entity.pdbx_description
1 polymer ?
#
loop_
_entity_poly.entity_id
_entity_poly.type
_entity_poly.pdbx_seq_one_letter_code
_entity_poly.pdbx_strand_id
1 'polypeptide(L)'
;MELAKRTTTDQPTVWLLMQGEDHEGGSVLGAFSHREAARGAFITAARQLPFGIEDAQENEDGGLYLHGGCDWLSLTPHVLQQAEAIEP
;
A
#
# COMPACT_ATOMS: atom_id res chain seq x y z
N MET A 1 -21.58 -22.09 -27.42
CA MET A 1 -21.06 -20.71 -27.52
C MET A 1 -20.24 -20.47 -26.27
N GLU A 2 -18.92 -20.46 -26.42
CA GLU A 2 -17.99 -20.25 -25.32
C GLU A 2 -17.75 -18.75 -25.18
N LEU A 3 -18.13 -18.18 -24.04
CA LEU A 3 -17.87 -16.77 -23.73
C LEU A 3 -16.37 -16.67 -23.41
N ALA A 4 -15.58 -16.11 -24.33
CA ALA A 4 -14.19 -15.81 -24.08
C ALA A 4 -14.09 -14.97 -22.81
N LYS A 5 -13.55 -15.56 -21.73
CA LYS A 5 -13.13 -14.82 -20.54
C LYS A 5 -12.06 -13.84 -21.03
N ARG A 6 -12.44 -12.57 -21.19
CA ARG A 6 -11.49 -11.47 -21.33
C ARG A 6 -10.55 -11.60 -20.14
N THR A 7 -9.34 -12.09 -20.38
CA THR A 7 -8.24 -11.95 -19.43
C THR A 7 -7.92 -10.47 -19.43
N THR A 8 -8.48 -9.74 -18.48
CA THR A 8 -7.90 -8.47 -18.05
C THR A 8 -6.45 -8.81 -17.70
N THR A 9 -5.49 -8.31 -18.46
CA THR A 9 -4.08 -8.41 -18.10
C THR A 9 -3.95 -7.63 -16.80
N ASP A 10 -3.99 -8.34 -15.68
CA ASP A 10 -3.83 -7.75 -14.36
C ASP A 10 -2.42 -7.18 -14.33
N GLN A 11 -2.29 -5.86 -14.37
CA GLN A 11 -0.98 -5.23 -14.38
C GLN A 11 -0.32 -5.56 -13.04
N PRO A 12 0.97 -5.95 -13.02
CA PRO A 12 1.64 -6.29 -11.79
C PRO A 12 1.49 -5.18 -10.76
N THR A 13 0.96 -5.49 -9.59
CA THR A 13 0.71 -4.51 -8.52
C THR A 13 1.65 -4.78 -7.36
N VAL A 14 2.25 -3.72 -6.83
CA VAL A 14 3.02 -3.75 -5.58
C VAL A 14 2.25 -3.03 -4.49
N TRP A 15 2.23 -3.58 -3.30
CA TRP A 15 1.64 -2.95 -2.13
C TRP A 15 2.74 -2.27 -1.33
N LEU A 16 2.66 -0.96 -1.18
CA LEU A 16 3.65 -0.18 -0.41
C LEU A 16 3.10 0.07 0.99
N LEU A 17 3.87 -0.33 1.99
CA LEU A 17 3.67 0.05 3.38
C LEU A 17 4.49 1.30 3.64
N MET A 18 3.84 2.40 4.01
CA MET A 18 4.48 3.67 4.28
C MET A 18 4.04 4.21 5.63
N GLN A 19 4.94 4.92 6.31
CA GLN A 19 4.65 5.67 7.53
C GLN A 19 5.25 7.06 7.41
N GLY A 20 4.59 8.04 8.01
CA GLY A 20 5.12 9.40 8.07
C GLY A 20 4.38 10.28 9.05
N GLU A 21 4.74 11.56 9.00
CA GLU A 21 4.16 12.62 9.81
C GLU A 21 3.47 13.66 8.90
N ASP A 22 2.42 14.27 9.42
CA ASP A 22 1.68 15.33 8.74
C ASP A 22 2.63 16.49 8.42
N HIS A 23 2.60 16.95 7.17
CA HIS A 23 3.44 18.03 6.65
C HIS A 23 4.96 17.78 6.60
N GLU A 24 5.47 16.64 7.11
CA GLU A 24 6.89 16.28 7.05
C GLU A 24 7.20 15.18 6.02
N GLY A 25 6.16 14.48 5.54
CA GLY A 25 6.29 13.41 4.56
C GLY A 25 6.46 12.05 5.23
N GLY A 26 6.98 11.06 4.51
CA GLY A 26 7.07 9.69 5.03
C GLY A 26 8.13 8.84 4.35
N SER A 27 8.23 7.60 4.83
CA SER A 27 9.20 6.60 4.39
C SER A 27 8.51 5.30 4.02
N VAL A 28 9.12 4.56 3.09
CA VAL A 28 8.67 3.21 2.72
C VAL A 28 9.24 2.21 3.73
N LEU A 29 8.36 1.53 4.44
CA LEU A 29 8.72 0.47 5.39
C LEU A 29 8.81 -0.90 4.71
N GLY A 30 8.12 -1.08 3.58
CA GLY A 30 8.17 -2.32 2.81
C GLY A 30 7.38 -2.27 1.51
N ALA A 31 7.72 -3.19 0.60
CA ALA A 31 7.03 -3.42 -0.66
C ALA A 31 6.66 -4.90 -0.77
N PHE A 32 5.40 -5.19 -1.08
CA PHE A 32 4.84 -6.54 -1.04
C PHE A 32 4.14 -6.89 -2.35
N SER A 33 4.13 -8.16 -2.73
CA SER A 33 3.48 -8.60 -3.97
C SER A 33 1.94 -8.62 -3.89
N HIS A 34 1.37 -8.62 -2.69
CA HIS A 34 -0.06 -8.62 -2.42
C HIS A 34 -0.35 -8.14 -0.99
N ARG A 35 -1.58 -7.70 -0.73
CA ARG A 35 -2.02 -7.10 0.54
C ARG A 35 -1.77 -8.01 1.73
N GLU A 36 -2.09 -9.29 1.61
CA GLU A 36 -2.03 -10.26 2.71
C GLU A 36 -0.59 -10.51 3.18
N ALA A 37 0.39 -10.46 2.27
CA ALA A 37 1.80 -10.55 2.61
C ALA A 37 2.27 -9.36 3.48
N ALA A 38 1.64 -8.20 3.35
CA ALA A 38 1.96 -7.02 4.15
C ALA A 38 1.32 -7.05 5.55
N ARG A 39 0.34 -7.93 5.81
CA ARG A 39 -0.50 -7.91 7.03
C ARG A 39 0.33 -7.89 8.32
N GLY A 40 1.35 -8.74 8.42
CA GLY A 40 2.19 -8.82 9.60
C GLY A 40 3.00 -7.54 9.85
N ALA A 41 3.57 -6.98 8.78
CA ALA A 41 4.33 -5.73 8.83
C ALA A 41 3.43 -4.54 9.17
N PHE A 42 2.25 -4.45 8.55
CA PHE A 42 1.27 -3.42 8.83
C PHE A 42 0.82 -3.40 10.29
N ILE A 43 0.45 -4.56 10.86
CA ILE A 43 0.05 -4.66 12.28
C ILE A 43 1.22 -4.28 13.20
N THR A 44 2.45 -4.63 12.83
CA THR A 44 3.64 -4.29 13.62
C THR A 44 3.87 -2.78 13.61
N ALA A 45 3.82 -2.14 12.45
CA ALA A 45 3.98 -0.69 12.32
C ALA A 45 2.83 0.08 13.00
N ALA A 46 1.58 -0.39 12.88
CA ALA A 46 0.42 0.22 13.55
C ALA A 46 0.56 0.23 15.08
N ARG A 47 1.21 -0.78 15.66
CA ARG A 47 1.49 -0.84 17.11
C ARG A 47 2.63 0.09 17.55
N GLN A 48 3.43 0.58 16.61
CA GLN A 48 4.54 1.48 16.86
C GLN A 48 4.18 2.96 16.67
N LEU A 49 2.96 3.25 16.20
CA LEU A 49 2.47 4.63 16.17
C LEU A 49 2.51 5.22 17.59
N PRO A 50 3.10 6.42 17.76
CA PRO A 50 3.34 6.99 19.09
C PRO A 50 2.04 7.46 19.76
N PHE A 51 1.02 7.77 18.95
CA PHE A 51 -0.32 8.13 19.41
C PHE A 51 -1.31 6.99 19.19
N GLY A 52 -2.44 7.04 19.91
CA GLY A 52 -3.55 6.13 19.64
C GLY A 52 -4.11 6.34 18.23
N ILE A 53 -4.65 5.29 17.64
CA ILE A 53 -5.32 5.38 16.32
C ILE A 53 -6.63 6.15 16.51
N GLU A 54 -6.72 7.30 15.86
CA GLU A 54 -7.89 8.17 15.86
C GLU A 54 -8.82 7.86 14.69
N ASP A 55 -8.22 7.47 13.56
CA ASP A 55 -8.95 7.12 12.35
C ASP A 55 -8.34 5.89 11.66
N ALA A 56 -9.22 5.07 11.09
CA ALA A 56 -8.87 3.84 10.40
C ALA A 56 -9.82 3.63 9.23
N GLN A 57 -9.26 3.63 8.01
CA GLN A 57 -10.01 3.54 6.77
C GLN A 57 -9.52 2.37 5.90
N GLU A 58 -10.46 1.73 5.22
CA GLU A 58 -10.20 0.85 4.08
C GLU A 58 -10.79 1.50 2.83
N ASN A 59 -9.95 1.68 1.82
CA ASN A 59 -10.31 2.29 0.54
C ASN A 59 -10.99 1.25 -0.39
N GLU A 60 -11.63 1.73 -1.46
CA GLU A 60 -12.31 0.88 -2.44
C GLU A 60 -11.36 -0.09 -3.17
N ASP A 61 -10.07 0.25 -3.27
CA ASP A 61 -9.01 -0.59 -3.83
C ASP A 61 -8.41 -1.58 -2.81
N GLY A 62 -8.96 -1.62 -1.60
CA GLY A 62 -8.47 -2.43 -0.48
C GLY A 62 -7.27 -1.83 0.26
N GLY A 63 -6.85 -0.61 -0.12
CA GLY A 63 -5.84 0.14 0.60
C GLY A 63 -6.24 0.40 2.05
N LEU A 64 -5.28 0.41 2.96
CA LEU A 64 -5.51 0.72 4.38
C LEU A 64 -4.82 2.03 4.74
N TYR A 65 -5.49 2.83 5.56
CA TYR A 65 -4.92 4.05 6.13
C TYR A 65 -5.25 4.13 7.61
N LEU A 66 -4.26 4.46 8.43
CA LEU A 66 -4.40 4.79 9.84
C LEU A 66 -3.84 6.19 10.07
N HIS A 67 -4.47 6.93 10.98
CA HIS A 67 -3.97 8.22 11.45
C HIS A 67 -4.14 8.31 12.97
N GLY A 68 -3.18 8.95 13.63
CA GLY A 68 -3.22 9.22 15.06
C GLY A 68 -2.25 10.34 15.44
N GLY A 69 -2.73 11.35 16.15
CA GLY A 69 -1.95 12.55 16.43
C GLY A 69 -1.52 13.26 15.14
N CYS A 70 -0.22 13.26 14.86
CA CYS A 70 0.36 13.79 13.63
C CYS A 70 0.97 12.69 12.74
N ASP A 71 0.82 11.42 13.14
CA ASP A 71 1.41 10.29 12.43
C ASP A 71 0.36 9.57 11.58
N TRP A 72 0.83 9.02 10.46
CA TRP A 72 0.02 8.20 9.58
C TRP A 72 0.75 6.93 9.17
N LEU A 73 -0.05 5.89 8.88
CA LEU A 73 0.40 4.63 8.31
C LEU A 73 -0.49 4.28 7.13
N SER A 74 0.09 3.98 5.97
CA SER A 74 -0.67 3.56 4.79
C SER A 74 -0.15 2.24 4.22
N LEU A 75 -1.07 1.44 3.69
CA LEU A 75 -0.78 0.26 2.88
C LEU A 75 -1.61 0.38 1.61
N THR A 76 -1.00 0.82 0.51
CA THR A 76 -1.71 1.15 -0.73
C THR A 76 -1.20 0.34 -1.93
N PRO A 77 -2.07 -0.06 -2.86
CA PRO A 77 -1.66 -0.70 -4.09
C PRO A 77 -1.07 0.32 -5.09
N HIS A 78 0.01 -0.06 -5.76
CA HIS A 78 0.65 0.70 -6.83
C HIS A 78 0.87 -0.20 -8.03
N VAL A 79 0.28 0.17 -9.16
CA VAL A 79 0.47 -0.55 -10.42
C VAL A 79 1.88 -0.27 -10.94
N LEU A 80 2.63 -1.33 -11.23
CA LEU A 80 3.98 -1.23 -11.78
C LEU A 80 3.91 -0.79 -13.23
N GLN A 81 4.46 0.39 -13.51
CA GLN A 81 4.69 0.85 -14.88
C GLN A 81 5.98 0.23 -15.38
N GLN A 82 5.91 -0.50 -16.49
CA GLN A 82 7.09 -1.02 -17.16
C GLN A 82 7.72 0.12 -17.96
N ALA A 83 8.84 0.65 -17.49
CA ALA A 83 9.64 1.59 -18.27
C ALA A 83 10.43 0.83 -19.34
N GLU A 84 10.47 1.36 -20.55
CA GLU A 84 11.33 0.86 -21.61
C GLU A 84 12.79 1.11 -21.19
N ALA A 85 13.64 0.07 -21.28
CA ALA A 85 15.03 0.20 -20.92
C ALA A 85 15.69 1.18 -21.89
N ILE A 86 16.36 2.21 -21.36
CA ILE A 86 17.24 3.05 -22.17
C ILE A 86 18.48 2.20 -22.44
N GLU A 87 18.61 1.67 -23.65
CA GLU A 87 19.85 1.03 -24.08
C GLU A 87 20.98 2.09 -24.12
N PRO A 88 22.18 1.75 -23.62
CA PRO A 88 23.31 2.69 -23.50
C PRO A 88 23.93 3.10 -24.84
#